data_AF-A0A0C1GQY9-F1
#
_entry.id   AF-A0A0C1GQY9-F1
#
_cell.length_a   1.000
_cell.length_b   1.000
_cell.length_c   1.000
_cell.angle_alpha   90.00
_cell.angle_beta   90.00
_cell.angle_gamma   90.00
#
_symmetry.space_group_name_H-M   'P 1'
#
loop_
_entity.id
_entity.type
_entity.pdbx_description
1 polymer ?
#
loop_
_entity_poly.entity_id
_entity_poly.type
_entity_poly.pdbx_seq_one_letter_code
_entity_poly.pdbx_strand_id
1 'polypeptide(L)'
;MAGNSGGPWGGGGSSGGGGNRGNNGDGRRPPEGDGPQIPEIDELMKKGQEQLRVLMGGRGGSGRGGNGQGSGGGGPIFTRGTVAIGVIAAVVLWGFASVYTVKPEEQSVELFLGEFSAVGNPGLNIAPWPFVTAEVIPVTREQTEDMGGARGSDDGLMLTGDENVVDIDYQVVWNINDPAKFLFNLRDPRQTIRAVSESAMREIIAQSELAPILNRDRGIIAERLQELIQATMDSYDSGVNIIRVNFDKADPPQDVIAAFRDVQAAAQERDRLQNVADAYANRVLAEARGEAAQVLEEAEAYRAQQINSAMGEASRFSAVLEEYSKAPDVTRKRLYLERMEQVLGDVDKIILDENSTGSGQGVVPYLPLNELRRNQAQESN
;
A
#
# COMPACT_ATOMS: atom_id res chain seq x y z
N MET A 1 4.84 40.62 -13.23
CA MET A 1 4.87 39.32 -13.93
C MET A 1 4.04 38.38 -13.08
N ALA A 2 2.75 38.24 -13.37
CA ALA A 2 2.15 37.11 -14.11
C ALA A 2 2.44 35.75 -13.41
N GLY A 3 1.47 34.92 -13.03
CA GLY A 3 0.15 34.80 -13.62
C GLY A 3 -0.87 33.95 -12.86
N ASN A 4 -2.01 33.96 -13.53
CA ASN A 4 -3.35 33.43 -13.34
C ASN A 4 -3.45 31.89 -13.29
N SER A 5 -4.41 31.35 -12.52
CA SER A 5 -5.44 30.45 -13.09
C SER A 5 -6.58 30.24 -12.07
N GLY A 6 -7.79 30.65 -12.46
CA GLY A 6 -9.02 30.33 -11.76
C GLY A 6 -9.62 29.01 -12.24
N GLY A 7 -10.38 28.38 -11.35
CA GLY A 7 -11.33 27.32 -11.63
C GLY A 7 -12.70 27.66 -11.02
N PRO A 8 -13.79 27.11 -11.57
CA PRO A 8 -15.08 27.80 -11.69
C PRO A 8 -16.14 27.27 -10.73
N TRP A 9 -17.21 28.05 -10.57
CA TRP A 9 -18.43 27.76 -9.80
C TRP A 9 -18.39 28.15 -8.31
N GLY A 10 -18.22 29.46 -8.09
CA GLY A 10 -18.73 30.13 -6.90
C GLY A 10 -20.22 30.45 -7.07
N GLY A 11 -21.03 29.97 -6.15
CA GLY A 11 -22.42 30.41 -5.97
C GLY A 11 -22.48 31.69 -5.13
N GLY A 12 -23.43 32.56 -5.43
CA GLY A 12 -23.76 33.70 -4.58
C GLY A 12 -24.64 34.73 -5.30
N GLY A 13 -25.70 35.18 -4.63
CA GLY A 13 -26.44 36.36 -5.08
C GLY A 13 -27.84 36.48 -4.49
N SER A 14 -27.91 36.93 -3.24
CA SER A 14 -29.10 37.52 -2.62
C SER A 14 -29.09 39.05 -2.78
N SER A 15 -30.23 39.68 -2.50
CA SER A 15 -30.52 41.13 -2.40
C SER A 15 -30.83 41.81 -3.74
N GLY A 16 -31.87 42.63 -3.91
CA GLY A 16 -32.81 43.25 -2.99
C GLY A 16 -33.29 44.56 -3.64
N GLY A 17 -34.51 45.01 -3.31
CA GLY A 17 -34.89 46.43 -3.35
C GLY A 17 -35.47 47.02 -4.65
N GLY A 18 -36.80 47.11 -4.69
CA GLY A 18 -37.56 48.37 -4.79
C GLY A 18 -37.40 49.31 -6.00
N GLY A 19 -38.54 49.62 -6.63
CA GLY A 19 -38.88 51.02 -6.95
C GLY A 19 -39.27 51.38 -8.38
N ASN A 20 -40.57 51.66 -8.52
CA ASN A 20 -41.15 52.86 -9.14
C ASN A 20 -41.58 52.87 -10.63
N ARG A 21 -42.65 53.65 -10.82
CA ARG A 21 -43.49 53.92 -11.99
C ARG A 21 -42.77 54.73 -13.08
N GLY A 22 -43.21 54.59 -14.33
CA GLY A 22 -42.86 55.54 -15.40
C GLY A 22 -43.47 55.21 -16.75
N ASN A 23 -44.16 56.20 -17.33
CA ASN A 23 -44.96 56.21 -18.55
C ASN A 23 -44.12 56.68 -19.78
N ASN A 24 -44.70 56.55 -20.98
CA ASN A 24 -44.26 57.03 -22.32
C ASN A 24 -43.14 56.18 -22.96
N GLY A 25 -43.20 55.75 -24.21
CA GLY A 25 -43.75 56.38 -25.41
C GLY A 25 -42.62 56.48 -26.44
N ASP A 26 -42.97 56.32 -27.72
CA ASP A 26 -42.13 56.45 -28.93
C ASP A 26 -41.28 55.26 -29.42
N GLY A 27 -41.72 54.71 -30.56
CA GLY A 27 -40.95 54.85 -31.79
C GLY A 27 -39.96 53.75 -32.19
N ARG A 28 -40.37 52.95 -33.18
CA ARG A 28 -39.72 52.73 -34.51
C ARG A 28 -39.63 51.25 -34.94
N ARG A 29 -40.49 50.88 -35.89
CA ARG A 29 -40.25 49.86 -36.94
C ARG A 29 -39.24 50.44 -37.96
N PRO A 30 -38.37 49.64 -38.63
CA PRO A 30 -38.76 48.75 -39.76
C PRO A 30 -37.80 47.53 -39.96
N PRO A 31 -37.84 46.77 -41.09
CA PRO A 31 -38.97 46.19 -41.83
C PRO A 31 -38.86 44.65 -42.01
N GLU A 32 -39.99 44.07 -42.42
CA GLU A 32 -40.16 42.74 -42.99
C GLU A 32 -39.06 42.31 -43.99
N GLY A 33 -38.62 41.05 -43.83
CA GLY A 33 -38.00 40.22 -44.86
C GLY A 33 -38.85 38.98 -45.08
N ASP A 34 -39.48 38.96 -46.25
CA ASP A 34 -40.40 37.94 -46.76
C ASP A 34 -39.69 36.61 -47.05
N GLY A 35 -40.35 35.50 -46.75
CA GLY A 35 -39.85 34.14 -46.95
C GLY A 35 -40.99 33.11 -46.82
N PRO A 36 -41.30 32.33 -47.87
CA PRO A 36 -42.60 31.67 -48.06
C PRO A 36 -42.84 30.46 -47.14
N GLN A 37 -44.05 30.40 -46.57
CA GLN A 37 -44.58 29.26 -45.83
C GLN A 37 -44.82 28.09 -46.78
N ILE A 38 -44.21 26.95 -46.47
CA ILE A 38 -44.40 25.66 -47.17
C ILE A 38 -45.67 25.01 -46.58
N PRO A 39 -46.74 24.81 -47.37
CA PRO A 39 -47.98 24.23 -46.90
C PRO A 39 -47.96 22.71 -47.12
N GLU A 40 -47.31 21.94 -46.23
CA GLU A 40 -47.34 20.47 -46.33
C GLU A 40 -47.65 19.75 -45.00
N ILE A 41 -47.60 20.42 -43.86
CA ILE A 41 -47.86 19.77 -42.55
C ILE A 41 -49.36 19.81 -42.19
N ASP A 42 -50.07 20.89 -42.52
CA ASP A 42 -51.50 21.05 -42.22
C ASP A 42 -52.41 20.12 -43.04
N GLU A 43 -52.02 19.76 -44.27
CA GLU A 43 -52.79 18.83 -45.11
C GLU A 43 -52.59 17.36 -44.70
N LEU A 44 -51.38 17.01 -44.26
CA LEU A 44 -51.07 15.69 -43.67
C LEU A 44 -51.81 15.49 -42.34
N MET A 45 -51.92 16.55 -41.53
CA MET A 45 -52.65 16.53 -40.27
C MET A 45 -54.18 16.43 -40.48
N LYS A 46 -54.73 17.11 -41.51
CA LYS A 46 -56.15 16.99 -41.89
C LYS A 46 -56.50 15.62 -42.45
N LYS A 47 -55.65 15.03 -43.31
CA LYS A 47 -55.89 13.66 -43.84
C LYS A 47 -55.81 12.58 -42.76
N GLY A 48 -54.95 12.76 -41.74
CA GLY A 48 -54.91 11.90 -40.56
C GLY A 48 -56.19 12.00 -39.71
N GLN A 49 -56.71 13.22 -39.52
CA GLN A 49 -57.95 13.45 -38.78
C GLN A 49 -59.20 12.94 -39.52
N GLU A 50 -59.20 12.98 -40.86
CA GLU A 50 -60.31 12.47 -41.68
C GLU A 50 -60.36 10.95 -41.74
N GLN A 51 -59.21 10.25 -41.80
CA GLN A 51 -59.18 8.78 -41.73
C GLN A 51 -59.50 8.26 -40.32
N LEU A 52 -59.05 8.95 -39.27
CA LEU A 52 -59.42 8.60 -37.89
C LEU A 52 -60.92 8.81 -37.64
N ARG A 53 -61.52 9.84 -38.23
CA ARG A 53 -62.96 10.13 -38.13
C ARG A 53 -63.82 9.07 -38.84
N VAL A 54 -63.36 8.55 -39.98
CA VAL A 54 -64.06 7.46 -40.69
C VAL A 54 -63.92 6.11 -39.95
N LEU A 55 -62.80 5.89 -39.24
CA LEU A 55 -62.62 4.70 -38.40
C LEU A 55 -63.32 4.79 -37.04
N MET A 56 -63.58 6.01 -36.53
CA MET A 56 -64.11 6.28 -35.20
C MET A 56 -65.61 6.59 -35.14
N GLY A 57 -66.33 6.75 -36.26
CA GLY A 57 -67.80 6.79 -36.19
C GLY A 57 -68.48 7.38 -37.41
N GLY A 58 -69.26 6.54 -38.10
CA GLY A 58 -70.14 7.03 -39.15
C GLY A 58 -70.87 5.94 -39.91
N ARG A 59 -71.85 5.27 -39.29
CA ARG A 59 -72.87 4.54 -40.05
C ARG A 59 -74.27 4.83 -39.51
N GLY A 60 -75.03 5.60 -40.30
CA GLY A 60 -76.49 5.51 -40.39
C GLY A 60 -77.27 6.74 -39.95
N GLY A 61 -78.20 7.19 -40.81
CA GLY A 61 -79.50 7.67 -40.35
C GLY A 61 -79.94 9.06 -40.81
N SER A 62 -80.76 9.07 -41.86
CA SER A 62 -81.72 10.11 -42.26
C SER A 62 -82.59 10.67 -41.12
N GLY A 63 -82.97 11.95 -41.20
CA GLY A 63 -84.29 12.41 -40.70
C GLY A 63 -84.32 13.65 -39.79
N ARG A 64 -84.64 14.79 -40.40
CA ARG A 64 -85.68 15.77 -40.01
C ARG A 64 -85.92 16.05 -38.50
N GLY A 65 -85.48 17.23 -38.09
CA GLY A 65 -86.20 18.23 -37.26
C GLY A 65 -86.97 17.79 -36.01
N GLY A 66 -86.57 18.32 -34.86
CA GLY A 66 -87.40 18.28 -33.65
C GLY A 66 -86.70 18.87 -32.43
N ASN A 67 -87.24 19.99 -31.94
CA ASN A 67 -86.86 20.71 -30.73
C ASN A 67 -87.11 19.84 -29.47
N GLY A 68 -86.18 19.80 -28.51
CA GLY A 68 -86.39 19.02 -27.28
C GLY A 68 -85.24 19.10 -26.28
N GLN A 69 -85.51 19.79 -25.17
CA GLN A 69 -84.70 19.92 -23.97
C GLN A 69 -84.36 18.56 -23.33
N GLY A 70 -83.11 18.38 -22.87
CA GLY A 70 -82.74 17.17 -22.14
C GLY A 70 -81.27 17.11 -21.74
N SER A 71 -81.04 17.35 -20.45
CA SER A 71 -79.86 16.91 -19.71
C SER A 71 -79.52 15.45 -20.01
N GLY A 72 -78.24 15.13 -20.20
CA GLY A 72 -77.80 13.75 -20.31
C GLY A 72 -76.38 13.68 -20.88
N GLY A 73 -75.41 13.50 -19.99
CA GLY A 73 -74.02 13.27 -20.35
C GLY A 73 -73.89 12.17 -21.40
N GLY A 74 -73.42 12.54 -22.59
CA GLY A 74 -73.04 11.61 -23.64
C GLY A 74 -71.74 10.92 -23.26
N GLY A 75 -71.84 9.86 -22.45
CA GLY A 75 -70.75 8.90 -22.26
C GLY A 75 -70.35 8.29 -23.61
N PRO A 76 -69.07 7.90 -23.79
CA PRO A 76 -68.54 7.49 -25.09
C PRO A 76 -69.29 6.27 -25.64
N ILE A 77 -69.72 6.37 -26.90
CA ILE A 77 -70.41 5.29 -27.63
C ILE A 77 -69.36 4.23 -27.98
N PHE A 78 -69.28 3.17 -27.16
CA PHE A 78 -68.41 2.02 -27.40
C PHE A 78 -68.90 1.21 -28.61
N THR A 79 -68.44 1.58 -29.81
CA THR A 79 -68.61 0.77 -31.01
C THR A 79 -67.65 -0.43 -30.92
N ARG A 80 -68.03 -1.63 -31.38
CA ARG A 80 -67.16 -2.84 -31.31
C ARG A 80 -65.75 -2.61 -31.89
N GLY A 81 -65.60 -1.69 -32.86
CA GLY A 81 -64.32 -1.26 -33.41
C GLY A 81 -63.49 -0.34 -32.50
N THR A 82 -64.11 0.58 -31.76
CA THR A 82 -63.40 1.44 -30.79
C THR A 82 -62.98 0.66 -29.55
N VAL A 83 -63.77 -0.36 -29.16
CA VAL A 83 -63.38 -1.34 -28.13
C VAL A 83 -62.17 -2.16 -28.59
N ALA A 84 -62.17 -2.66 -29.83
CA ALA A 84 -61.05 -3.44 -30.36
C ALA A 84 -59.75 -2.61 -30.45
N ILE A 85 -59.83 -1.36 -30.93
CA ILE A 85 -58.68 -0.44 -30.97
C ILE A 85 -58.20 -0.10 -29.56
N GLY A 86 -59.12 0.12 -28.62
CA GLY A 86 -58.79 0.36 -27.21
C GLY A 86 -58.06 -0.82 -26.56
N VAL A 87 -58.49 -2.06 -26.84
CA VAL A 87 -57.83 -3.28 -26.36
C VAL A 87 -56.44 -3.42 -26.96
N ILE A 88 -56.28 -3.18 -28.27
CA ILE A 88 -54.97 -3.23 -28.92
C ILE A 88 -54.04 -2.16 -28.36
N ALA A 89 -54.51 -0.93 -28.19
CA ALA A 89 -53.74 0.14 -27.56
C ALA A 89 -53.34 -0.20 -26.12
N ALA A 90 -54.25 -0.82 -25.34
CA ALA A 90 -53.95 -1.29 -23.99
C ALA A 90 -52.90 -2.40 -23.98
N VAL A 91 -52.96 -3.36 -24.91
CA VAL A 91 -51.96 -4.44 -25.03
C VAL A 91 -50.59 -3.89 -25.44
N VAL A 92 -50.54 -2.90 -26.34
CA VAL A 92 -49.27 -2.26 -26.74
C VAL A 92 -48.68 -1.45 -25.59
N LEU A 93 -49.49 -0.68 -24.88
CA LEU A 93 -49.05 0.05 -23.69
C LEU A 93 -48.60 -0.91 -22.57
N TRP A 94 -49.29 -2.04 -22.41
CA TRP A 94 -48.92 -3.10 -21.47
C TRP A 94 -47.59 -3.75 -21.86
N GLY A 95 -47.39 -4.08 -23.14
CA GLY A 95 -46.13 -4.61 -23.64
C GLY A 95 -44.97 -3.64 -23.42
N PHE A 96 -45.17 -2.34 -23.69
CA PHE A 96 -44.14 -1.34 -23.44
C PHE A 96 -43.84 -1.16 -21.94
N ALA A 97 -44.86 -1.22 -21.09
CA ALA A 97 -44.71 -1.15 -19.63
C ALA A 97 -44.06 -2.41 -19.03
N SER A 98 -44.12 -3.55 -19.72
CA SER A 98 -43.50 -4.81 -19.29
C SER A 98 -42.01 -4.90 -19.57
N VAL A 99 -41.46 -3.99 -20.37
CA VAL A 99 -40.04 -3.97 -20.71
C VAL A 99 -39.25 -3.23 -19.64
N TYR A 100 -38.15 -3.83 -19.18
CA TYR A 100 -37.22 -3.22 -18.24
C TYR A 100 -35.77 -3.45 -18.68
N THR A 101 -34.86 -2.64 -18.15
CA THR A 101 -33.43 -2.69 -18.51
C THR A 101 -32.58 -3.00 -17.29
N VAL A 102 -31.67 -3.96 -17.43
CA VAL A 102 -30.72 -4.38 -16.40
C VAL A 102 -29.32 -3.92 -16.80
N LYS A 103 -28.58 -3.30 -15.87
CA LYS A 103 -27.21 -2.84 -16.14
C LYS A 103 -26.22 -4.02 -16.18
N PRO A 104 -25.04 -3.85 -16.81
CA PRO A 104 -23.99 -4.89 -16.82
C PRO A 104 -23.50 -5.38 -15.45
N GLU A 105 -23.62 -4.55 -14.41
CA GLU A 105 -23.23 -4.88 -13.02
C GLU A 105 -24.36 -5.53 -12.22
N GLU A 106 -25.56 -5.62 -12.80
CA GLU A 106 -26.78 -6.09 -12.15
C GLU A 106 -27.27 -7.37 -12.84
N GLN A 107 -27.96 -8.22 -12.08
CA GLN A 107 -28.74 -9.32 -12.64
C GLN A 107 -30.17 -9.22 -12.12
N SER A 108 -31.13 -9.65 -12.93
CA SER A 108 -32.53 -9.68 -12.53
C SER A 108 -32.94 -11.08 -12.13
N VAL A 109 -33.59 -11.24 -10.99
CA VAL A 109 -34.27 -12.48 -10.62
C VAL A 109 -35.74 -12.33 -10.99
N GLU A 110 -36.19 -13.17 -11.93
CA GLU A 110 -37.56 -13.17 -12.43
C GLU A 110 -38.38 -14.20 -11.66
N LEU A 111 -39.47 -13.73 -11.07
CA LEU A 111 -40.43 -14.51 -10.31
C LEU A 111 -41.72 -14.65 -11.12
N PHE A 112 -42.17 -15.87 -11.39
CA PHE A 112 -43.49 -16.12 -11.98
C PHE A 112 -44.48 -16.48 -10.86
N LEU A 113 -45.47 -15.62 -10.62
CA LEU A 113 -46.45 -15.79 -9.54
C LEU A 113 -45.83 -16.04 -8.15
N GLY A 114 -44.62 -15.52 -7.92
CA GLY A 114 -43.88 -15.67 -6.66
C GLY A 114 -42.96 -16.90 -6.60
N GLU A 115 -42.94 -17.76 -7.62
CA GLU A 115 -41.97 -18.85 -7.76
C GLU A 115 -40.77 -18.41 -8.60
N PHE A 116 -39.57 -18.84 -8.24
CA PHE A 116 -38.35 -18.57 -9.01
C PHE A 116 -38.45 -19.18 -10.41
N SER A 117 -38.34 -18.34 -11.45
CA SER A 117 -38.43 -18.78 -12.84
C SER A 117 -37.07 -18.80 -13.52
N ALA A 118 -36.37 -17.66 -13.53
CA ALA A 118 -35.10 -17.52 -14.24
C ALA A 118 -34.27 -16.35 -13.72
N VAL A 119 -32.96 -16.41 -13.96
CA VAL A 119 -32.05 -15.27 -13.82
C VAL A 119 -31.92 -14.60 -15.19
N GLY A 120 -32.26 -13.32 -15.26
CA GLY A 120 -32.17 -12.48 -16.44
C GLY A 120 -30.75 -11.92 -16.59
N ASN A 121 -30.24 -12.00 -17.82
CA ASN A 121 -28.94 -11.46 -18.18
C ASN A 121 -28.99 -9.92 -18.31
N PRO A 122 -27.83 -9.24 -18.25
CA PRO A 122 -27.77 -7.80 -18.50
C PRO A 122 -28.32 -7.42 -19.88
N GLY A 123 -29.12 -6.35 -19.94
CA GLY A 123 -29.75 -5.89 -21.18
C GLY A 123 -31.25 -5.65 -21.04
N LEU A 124 -31.97 -5.84 -22.14
CA LEU A 124 -33.41 -5.62 -22.22
C LEU A 124 -34.16 -6.90 -21.85
N ASN A 125 -34.90 -6.87 -20.75
CA ASN A 125 -35.70 -8.00 -20.27
C ASN A 125 -37.18 -7.62 -20.25
N ILE A 126 -38.07 -8.63 -20.21
CA ILE A 126 -39.52 -8.44 -20.28
C ILE A 126 -40.16 -9.16 -19.09
N ALA A 127 -40.75 -8.39 -18.18
CA ALA A 127 -41.52 -8.88 -17.05
C ALA A 127 -42.99 -8.43 -17.19
N PRO A 128 -43.87 -9.29 -17.74
CA PRO A 128 -45.29 -8.96 -17.89
C PRO A 128 -46.00 -8.96 -16.53
N TRP A 129 -46.21 -7.76 -15.98
CA TRP A 129 -47.05 -7.56 -14.80
C TRP A 129 -48.52 -7.93 -15.12
N PRO A 130 -49.27 -8.64 -14.27
CA PRO A 130 -49.00 -9.00 -12.88
C PRO A 130 -48.41 -10.41 -12.67
N PHE A 131 -48.08 -11.13 -13.74
CA PHE A 131 -47.68 -12.53 -13.65
C PHE A 131 -46.19 -12.71 -13.33
N VAL A 132 -45.35 -11.79 -13.82
CA VAL A 132 -43.90 -11.81 -13.59
C VAL A 132 -43.47 -10.55 -12.85
N THR A 133 -42.73 -10.72 -11.77
CA THR A 133 -42.04 -9.63 -11.06
C THR A 133 -40.54 -9.81 -11.20
N ALA A 134 -39.82 -8.74 -11.50
CA ALA A 134 -38.37 -8.74 -11.63
C ALA A 134 -37.73 -7.96 -10.47
N GLU A 135 -36.76 -8.58 -9.80
CA GLU A 135 -35.95 -7.94 -8.78
C GLU A 135 -34.52 -7.78 -9.29
N VAL A 136 -34.00 -6.55 -9.34
CA VAL A 136 -32.69 -6.23 -9.92
C VAL A 136 -31.69 -6.00 -8.79
N ILE A 137 -30.61 -6.78 -8.78
CA ILE A 137 -29.61 -6.75 -7.70
C ILE A 137 -28.21 -6.55 -8.30
N PRO A 138 -27.36 -5.70 -7.69
CA PRO A 138 -25.97 -5.54 -8.12
C PRO A 138 -25.14 -6.77 -7.71
N VAL A 139 -24.78 -7.60 -8.69
CA VAL A 139 -24.07 -8.87 -8.46
C VAL A 139 -22.55 -8.66 -8.50
N THR A 140 -22.07 -7.84 -9.44
CA THR A 140 -20.63 -7.64 -9.69
C THR A 140 -19.99 -6.59 -8.78
N ARG A 141 -20.79 -5.81 -8.05
CA ARG A 141 -20.27 -4.75 -7.18
C ARG A 141 -19.70 -5.33 -5.89
N GLU A 142 -18.44 -5.00 -5.59
CA GLU A 142 -17.85 -5.27 -4.28
C GLU A 142 -18.60 -4.47 -3.21
N GLN A 143 -19.14 -5.17 -2.22
CA GLN A 143 -19.77 -4.60 -1.04
C GLN A 143 -18.84 -4.82 0.15
N THR A 144 -18.75 -3.81 1.01
CA THR A 144 -17.91 -3.84 2.21
C THR A 144 -18.80 -3.78 3.44
N GLU A 145 -18.54 -4.67 4.39
CA GLU A 145 -19.13 -4.59 5.73
C GLU A 145 -18.02 -4.38 6.74
N ASP A 146 -18.07 -3.26 7.44
CA ASP A 146 -17.11 -2.88 8.47
C ASP A 146 -17.57 -3.41 9.82
N MET A 147 -16.66 -4.08 10.53
CA MET A 147 -16.86 -4.65 11.86
C MET A 147 -15.91 -3.97 12.84
N GLY A 148 -16.40 -3.62 14.03
CA GLY A 148 -15.60 -2.95 15.08
C GLY A 148 -15.70 -1.40 15.11
N GLY A 149 -16.23 -0.78 14.06
CA GLY A 149 -16.05 0.67 13.83
C GLY A 149 -16.89 1.69 14.63
N ALA A 150 -17.80 1.29 15.53
CA ALA A 150 -18.49 2.26 16.37
C ALA A 150 -17.69 2.49 17.65
N ARG A 151 -16.81 3.50 17.65
CA ARG A 151 -16.06 3.95 18.86
C ARG A 151 -17.00 4.04 20.07
N GLY A 152 -16.92 3.05 20.97
CA GLY A 152 -17.75 2.94 22.17
C GLY A 152 -18.81 1.83 22.16
N SER A 153 -18.92 0.99 21.13
CA SER A 153 -19.68 -0.26 21.18
C SER A 153 -18.76 -1.44 21.47
N ASP A 154 -19.14 -2.30 22.42
CA ASP A 154 -18.44 -3.56 22.75
C ASP A 154 -18.41 -4.61 21.61
N ASP A 155 -18.96 -4.30 20.43
CA ASP A 155 -19.06 -5.21 19.27
C ASP A 155 -17.68 -5.69 18.75
N GLY A 156 -16.60 -4.93 18.98
CA GLY A 156 -15.23 -5.27 18.56
C GLY A 156 -14.39 -6.01 19.61
N LEU A 157 -14.88 -6.13 20.85
CA LEU A 157 -14.12 -6.72 21.95
C LEU A 157 -14.17 -8.26 21.91
N MET A 158 -12.98 -8.86 21.89
CA MET A 158 -12.79 -10.30 21.85
C MET A 158 -11.76 -10.74 22.90
N LEU A 159 -11.92 -11.99 23.37
CA LEU A 159 -10.99 -12.62 24.29
C LEU A 159 -10.12 -13.59 23.51
N THR A 160 -8.80 -13.44 23.61
CA THR A 160 -7.82 -14.35 23.03
C THR A 160 -7.67 -15.61 23.88
N GLY A 161 -7.06 -16.66 23.33
CA GLY A 161 -6.83 -17.92 24.05
C GLY A 161 -5.93 -17.82 25.27
N ASP A 162 -5.11 -16.75 25.35
CA ASP A 162 -4.25 -16.41 26.48
C ASP A 162 -4.90 -15.39 27.45
N GLU A 163 -6.24 -15.35 27.49
CA GLU A 163 -7.06 -14.55 28.41
C GLU A 163 -6.89 -13.02 28.28
N ASN A 164 -6.41 -12.53 27.13
CA ASN A 164 -6.31 -11.09 26.89
C ASN A 164 -7.53 -10.55 26.13
N VAL A 165 -7.99 -9.38 26.54
CA VAL A 165 -9.04 -8.66 25.80
C VAL A 165 -8.39 -7.82 24.71
N VAL A 166 -8.94 -7.88 23.50
CA VAL A 166 -8.47 -7.14 22.33
C VAL A 166 -9.66 -6.54 21.58
N ASP A 167 -9.50 -5.31 21.12
CA ASP A 167 -10.43 -4.62 20.23
C ASP A 167 -9.94 -4.82 18.79
N ILE A 168 -10.77 -5.45 17.96
CA ILE A 168 -10.40 -5.83 16.60
C ILE A 168 -11.33 -5.15 15.59
N ASP A 169 -10.72 -4.34 14.74
CA ASP A 169 -11.35 -3.73 13.56
C ASP A 169 -10.99 -4.53 12.31
N TYR A 170 -12.02 -4.94 11.56
CA TYR A 170 -11.84 -5.64 10.29
C TYR A 170 -12.99 -5.36 9.32
N GLN A 171 -12.70 -5.47 8.04
CA GLN A 171 -13.65 -5.25 6.96
C GLN A 171 -13.75 -6.49 6.08
N VAL A 172 -14.98 -6.95 5.84
CA VAL A 172 -15.25 -8.07 4.94
C VAL A 172 -15.71 -7.52 3.59
N VAL A 173 -14.98 -7.86 2.53
CA VAL A 173 -15.33 -7.49 1.15
C VAL A 173 -15.92 -8.71 0.45
N TRP A 174 -17.15 -8.57 -0.04
CA TRP A 174 -17.90 -9.65 -0.66
C TRP A 174 -18.63 -9.17 -1.92
N ASN A 175 -18.99 -10.12 -2.77
CA ASN A 175 -19.89 -9.92 -3.89
C ASN A 175 -20.91 -11.06 -3.97
N ILE A 176 -21.93 -10.89 -4.80
CA ILE A 176 -22.94 -11.92 -5.02
C ILE A 176 -22.44 -12.76 -6.19
N ASN A 177 -22.44 -14.08 -6.04
CA ASN A 177 -22.13 -15.02 -7.12
C ASN A 177 -23.43 -15.55 -7.74
N ASP A 178 -24.41 -15.92 -6.92
CA ASP A 178 -25.72 -16.42 -7.34
C ASP A 178 -26.84 -15.58 -6.69
N PRO A 179 -27.53 -14.71 -7.46
CA PRO A 179 -28.57 -13.84 -6.92
C PRO A 179 -29.84 -14.59 -6.51
N ALA A 180 -30.11 -15.77 -7.07
CA ALA A 180 -31.27 -16.57 -6.68
C ALA A 180 -31.06 -17.13 -5.28
N LYS A 181 -29.92 -17.78 -5.06
CA LYS A 181 -29.52 -18.28 -3.73
C LYS A 181 -29.50 -17.17 -2.68
N PHE A 182 -28.96 -16.00 -3.04
CA PHE A 182 -28.89 -14.84 -2.16
C PHE A 182 -30.26 -14.34 -1.69
N LEU A 183 -31.26 -14.31 -2.59
CA LEU A 183 -32.61 -13.83 -2.27
C LEU A 183 -33.47 -14.84 -1.50
N PHE A 184 -33.37 -16.12 -1.82
CA PHE A 184 -34.30 -17.12 -1.30
C PHE A 184 -33.80 -17.86 -0.06
N ASN A 185 -32.48 -18.01 0.10
CA ASN A 185 -31.92 -18.78 1.21
C ASN A 185 -31.57 -17.92 2.44
N LEU A 186 -31.38 -16.61 2.24
CA LEU A 186 -31.06 -15.68 3.32
C LEU A 186 -32.19 -14.65 3.50
N ARG A 187 -32.75 -14.60 4.71
CA ARG A 187 -33.77 -13.60 5.06
C ARG A 187 -33.19 -12.18 5.11
N ASP A 188 -32.08 -12.01 5.82
CA ASP A 188 -31.40 -10.71 6.01
C ASP A 188 -29.89 -10.87 5.69
N PRO A 189 -29.48 -10.83 4.41
CA PRO A 189 -28.14 -11.25 4.00
C PRO A 189 -27.00 -10.48 4.66
N ARG A 190 -27.14 -9.15 4.77
CA ARG A 190 -26.12 -8.29 5.41
C ARG A 190 -25.92 -8.64 6.88
N GLN A 191 -27.02 -8.88 7.61
CA GLN A 191 -26.96 -9.25 9.03
C GLN A 191 -26.40 -10.65 9.21
N THR A 192 -26.73 -11.60 8.34
CA THR A 192 -26.17 -12.95 8.37
C THR A 192 -24.67 -12.93 8.09
N ILE A 193 -24.21 -12.20 7.06
CA ILE A 193 -22.77 -12.05 6.77
C ILE A 193 -22.06 -11.46 8.00
N ARG A 194 -22.63 -10.43 8.62
CA ARG A 194 -22.09 -9.84 9.85
C ARG A 194 -21.98 -10.84 11.00
N ALA A 195 -23.06 -11.56 11.30
CA ALA A 195 -23.09 -12.53 12.38
C ALA A 195 -22.14 -13.72 12.15
N VAL A 196 -22.06 -14.24 10.92
CA VAL A 196 -21.13 -15.32 10.54
C VAL A 196 -19.69 -14.84 10.65
N SER A 197 -19.40 -13.63 10.14
CA SER A 197 -18.05 -13.05 10.20
C SER A 197 -17.60 -12.79 11.63
N GLU A 198 -18.49 -12.30 12.48
CA GLU A 198 -18.22 -12.09 13.91
C GLU A 198 -17.98 -13.42 14.63
N SER A 199 -18.81 -14.44 14.38
CA SER A 199 -18.64 -15.76 14.97
C SER A 199 -17.32 -16.41 14.55
N ALA A 200 -16.98 -16.34 13.26
CA ALA A 200 -15.75 -16.88 12.70
C ALA A 200 -14.51 -16.16 13.26
N MET A 201 -14.56 -14.83 13.37
CA MET A 201 -13.48 -14.07 14.00
C MET A 201 -13.34 -14.44 15.48
N ARG A 202 -14.44 -14.47 16.25
CA ARG A 202 -14.41 -14.87 17.67
C ARG A 202 -13.83 -16.28 17.87
N GLU A 203 -14.15 -17.23 16.98
CA GLU A 203 -13.58 -18.58 17.03
C GLU A 203 -12.05 -18.57 16.82
N ILE A 204 -11.57 -17.88 15.79
CA ILE A 204 -10.14 -17.84 15.46
C ILE A 204 -9.34 -17.14 16.55
N ILE A 205 -9.87 -16.01 17.07
CA ILE A 205 -9.22 -15.22 18.11
C ILE A 205 -9.17 -15.99 19.43
N ALA A 206 -10.24 -16.70 19.80
CA ALA A 206 -10.26 -17.54 20.99
C ALA A 206 -9.25 -18.71 20.96
N GLN A 207 -8.82 -19.13 19.76
CA GLN A 207 -7.78 -20.15 19.58
C GLN A 207 -6.37 -19.57 19.43
N SER A 208 -6.24 -18.24 19.39
CA SER A 208 -4.99 -17.54 19.08
C SER A 208 -4.46 -16.78 20.29
N GLU A 209 -3.14 -16.60 20.36
CA GLU A 209 -2.47 -15.77 21.37
C GLU A 209 -2.46 -14.30 20.93
N LEU A 210 -2.42 -13.35 21.87
CA LEU A 210 -2.46 -11.92 21.53
C LEU A 210 -1.21 -11.46 20.75
N ALA A 211 -0.02 -11.87 21.19
CA ALA A 211 1.24 -11.31 20.67
C ALA A 211 1.47 -11.54 19.17
N PRO A 212 1.18 -12.73 18.59
CA PRO A 212 1.30 -12.96 17.15
C PRO A 212 0.28 -12.17 16.32
N ILE A 213 -0.95 -12.00 16.82
CA ILE A 213 -2.02 -11.21 16.18
C ILE A 213 -1.57 -9.75 16.00
N LEU A 214 -0.91 -9.18 17.02
CA LEU A 214 -0.46 -7.78 16.98
C LEU A 214 0.61 -7.53 15.91
N ASN A 215 1.50 -8.49 15.66
CA ASN A 215 2.75 -8.24 14.94
C ASN A 215 2.89 -8.94 13.58
N ARG A 216 2.55 -10.22 13.46
CA ARG A 216 2.97 -11.05 12.32
C ARG A 216 1.84 -11.83 11.66
N ASP A 217 0.91 -12.35 12.45
CA ASP A 217 0.01 -13.41 11.98
C ASP A 217 -1.30 -12.85 11.39
N ARG A 218 -1.42 -11.52 11.23
CA ARG A 218 -2.61 -10.85 10.66
C ARG A 218 -3.01 -11.38 9.28
N GLY A 219 -2.03 -11.62 8.41
CA GLY A 219 -2.29 -12.15 7.07
C GLY A 219 -2.85 -13.58 7.10
N ILE A 220 -2.28 -14.43 7.95
CA ILE A 220 -2.71 -15.83 8.13
C ILE A 220 -4.12 -15.88 8.74
N ILE A 221 -4.40 -15.00 9.70
CA ILE A 221 -5.73 -14.88 10.31
C ILE A 221 -6.75 -14.42 9.26
N ALA A 222 -6.42 -13.43 8.43
CA ALA A 222 -7.31 -12.94 7.38
C ALA A 222 -7.63 -14.03 6.34
N GLU A 223 -6.64 -14.83 5.94
CA GLU A 223 -6.83 -15.97 5.03
C GLU A 223 -7.73 -17.05 5.66
N ARG A 224 -7.43 -17.48 6.89
CA ARG A 224 -8.25 -18.46 7.62
C ARG A 224 -9.67 -17.96 7.86
N LEU A 225 -9.84 -16.66 8.14
CA LEU A 225 -11.14 -16.03 8.32
C LEU A 225 -11.93 -16.02 7.01
N GLN A 226 -11.29 -15.68 5.89
CA GLN A 226 -11.92 -15.75 4.57
C GLN A 226 -12.41 -17.17 4.27
N GLU A 227 -11.56 -18.18 4.49
CA GLU A 227 -11.93 -19.59 4.27
C GLU A 227 -13.09 -20.04 5.17
N LEU A 228 -13.06 -19.69 6.44
CA LEU A 228 -14.10 -20.08 7.41
C LEU A 228 -15.44 -19.40 7.13
N ILE A 229 -15.42 -18.10 6.78
CA ILE A 229 -16.63 -17.37 6.38
C ILE A 229 -17.18 -17.98 5.09
N GLN A 230 -16.36 -18.21 4.07
CA GLN A 230 -16.81 -18.80 2.81
C GLN A 230 -17.43 -20.19 3.04
N ALA A 231 -16.75 -21.07 3.80
CA ALA A 231 -17.26 -22.40 4.10
C ALA A 231 -18.60 -22.37 4.85
N THR A 232 -18.76 -21.43 5.78
CA THR A 232 -20.03 -21.26 6.52
C THR A 232 -21.13 -20.70 5.61
N MET A 233 -20.82 -19.72 4.77
CA MET A 233 -21.76 -19.12 3.82
C MET A 233 -22.16 -20.09 2.70
N ASP A 234 -21.28 -20.99 2.29
CA ASP A 234 -21.56 -22.09 1.36
C ASP A 234 -22.49 -23.12 2.00
N SER A 235 -22.33 -23.41 3.30
CA SER A 235 -23.22 -24.33 4.03
C SER A 235 -24.67 -23.84 4.11
N TYR A 236 -24.88 -22.53 4.02
CA TYR A 236 -26.20 -21.90 3.95
C TYR A 236 -26.73 -21.75 2.53
N ASP A 237 -25.99 -22.22 1.53
CA ASP A 237 -26.28 -22.01 0.11
C ASP A 237 -26.56 -20.52 -0.17
N SER A 238 -25.78 -19.62 0.43
CA SER A 238 -26.05 -18.17 0.40
C SER A 238 -25.85 -17.51 -0.97
N GLY A 239 -25.10 -18.13 -1.88
CA GLY A 239 -24.73 -17.52 -3.15
C GLY A 239 -23.78 -16.31 -3.01
N VAL A 240 -23.18 -16.11 -1.84
CA VAL A 240 -22.21 -15.02 -1.57
C VAL A 240 -20.79 -15.54 -1.78
N ASN A 241 -19.94 -14.69 -2.36
CA ASN A 241 -18.51 -14.95 -2.49
C ASN A 241 -17.71 -13.89 -1.71
N ILE A 242 -16.86 -14.37 -0.80
CA ILE A 242 -15.97 -13.53 0.01
C ILE A 242 -14.67 -13.32 -0.77
N ILE A 243 -14.44 -12.07 -1.17
CA ILE A 243 -13.28 -11.72 -2.00
C ILE A 243 -12.03 -11.62 -1.13
N ARG A 244 -12.12 -10.87 -0.04
CA ARG A 244 -11.02 -10.65 0.91
C ARG A 244 -11.56 -10.17 2.26
N VAL A 245 -10.77 -10.40 3.29
CA VAL A 245 -10.97 -9.78 4.60
C VAL A 245 -9.78 -8.89 4.90
N ASN A 246 -10.05 -7.61 5.14
CA ASN A 246 -9.05 -6.63 5.52
C ASN A 246 -9.00 -6.58 7.05
N PHE A 247 -7.83 -6.84 7.63
CA PHE A 247 -7.60 -6.75 9.06
C PHE A 247 -6.96 -5.40 9.37
N ASP A 248 -7.72 -4.46 9.95
CA ASP A 248 -7.25 -3.08 10.12
C ASP A 248 -6.36 -2.96 11.36
N LYS A 249 -6.94 -3.22 12.54
CA LYS A 249 -6.24 -3.01 13.80
C LYS A 249 -6.69 -4.03 14.85
N ALA A 250 -5.72 -4.48 15.63
CA ALA A 250 -5.95 -5.18 16.89
C ALA A 250 -5.19 -4.41 17.96
N ASP A 251 -5.91 -3.81 18.91
CA ASP A 251 -5.32 -3.07 20.03
C ASP A 251 -5.89 -3.58 21.35
N PRO A 252 -5.10 -3.62 22.44
CA PRO A 252 -5.66 -3.78 23.77
C PRO A 252 -6.59 -2.60 24.15
N PRO A 253 -7.56 -2.81 25.05
CA PRO A 253 -8.40 -1.74 25.58
C PRO A 253 -7.58 -0.56 26.10
N GLN A 254 -8.12 0.66 25.94
CA GLN A 254 -7.41 1.89 26.32
C GLN A 254 -7.01 1.93 27.80
N ASP A 255 -7.77 1.25 28.66
CA ASP A 255 -7.51 1.21 30.10
C ASP A 255 -6.20 0.47 30.45
N VAL A 256 -5.79 -0.50 29.62
CA VAL A 256 -4.62 -1.37 29.90
C VAL A 256 -3.47 -1.19 28.92
N ILE A 257 -3.67 -0.46 27.82
CA ILE A 257 -2.67 -0.29 26.75
C ILE A 257 -1.32 0.26 27.25
N ALA A 258 -1.33 1.13 28.28
CA ALA A 258 -0.11 1.68 28.87
C ALA A 258 0.73 0.58 29.52
N ALA A 259 0.13 -0.26 30.36
CA ALA A 259 0.82 -1.38 31.01
C ALA A 259 1.36 -2.41 29.99
N PHE A 260 0.60 -2.69 28.94
CA PHE A 260 1.08 -3.55 27.84
C PHE A 260 2.30 -2.96 27.14
N ARG A 261 2.29 -1.66 26.84
CA ARG A 261 3.44 -0.98 26.24
C ARG A 261 4.67 -1.01 27.15
N ASP A 262 4.47 -0.89 28.46
CA ASP A 262 5.57 -0.99 29.43
C ASP A 262 6.19 -2.39 29.45
N VAL A 263 5.37 -3.45 29.42
CA VAL A 263 5.86 -4.84 29.34
C VAL A 263 6.62 -5.09 28.02
N GLN A 264 6.10 -4.59 26.90
CA GLN A 264 6.77 -4.71 25.61
C GLN A 264 8.09 -3.93 25.58
N ALA A 265 8.11 -2.71 26.13
CA ALA A 265 9.33 -1.92 26.26
C ALA A 265 10.37 -2.61 27.14
N ALA A 266 9.94 -3.20 28.26
CA ALA A 266 10.82 -3.98 29.13
C ALA A 266 11.37 -5.25 28.46
N ALA A 267 10.55 -5.97 27.69
CA ALA A 267 10.98 -7.14 26.92
C ALA A 267 12.00 -6.75 25.83
N GLN A 268 11.74 -5.66 25.10
CA GLN A 268 12.66 -5.13 24.11
C GLN A 268 13.99 -4.68 24.75
N GLU A 269 13.93 -4.05 25.92
CA GLU A 269 15.13 -3.64 26.65
C GLU A 269 15.93 -4.85 27.15
N ARG A 270 15.26 -5.90 27.65
CA ARG A 270 15.91 -7.17 28.00
C ARG A 270 16.64 -7.76 26.79
N ASP A 271 15.96 -7.86 25.65
CA ASP A 271 16.53 -8.45 24.44
C ASP A 271 17.69 -7.60 23.92
N ARG A 272 17.58 -6.27 24.00
CA ARG A 272 18.67 -5.34 23.70
C ARG A 272 19.87 -5.58 24.62
N LEU A 273 19.66 -5.64 25.93
CA LEU A 273 20.73 -5.86 26.91
C LEU A 273 21.42 -7.21 26.69
N GLN A 274 20.64 -8.26 26.38
CA GLN A 274 21.18 -9.57 26.03
C GLN A 274 22.05 -9.49 24.77
N ASN A 275 21.56 -8.87 23.70
CA ASN A 275 22.33 -8.70 22.46
C ASN A 275 23.61 -7.87 22.68
N VAL A 276 23.57 -6.85 23.54
CA VAL A 276 24.75 -6.06 23.91
C VAL A 276 25.74 -6.90 24.71
N ALA A 277 25.27 -7.72 25.64
CA ALA A 277 26.11 -8.62 26.44
C ALA A 277 26.76 -9.69 25.55
N ASP A 278 26.01 -10.30 24.64
CA ASP A 278 26.52 -11.27 23.68
C ASP A 278 27.54 -10.63 22.73
N ALA A 279 27.27 -9.42 22.24
CA ALA A 279 28.22 -8.67 21.42
C ALA A 279 29.52 -8.36 22.18
N TYR A 280 29.43 -7.99 23.47
CA TYR A 280 30.59 -7.76 24.31
C TYR A 280 31.40 -9.03 24.55
N ALA A 281 30.74 -10.14 24.91
CA ALA A 281 31.38 -11.44 25.10
C ALA A 281 32.10 -11.91 23.83
N ASN A 282 31.44 -11.80 22.68
CA ASN A 282 32.04 -12.14 21.39
C ASN A 282 33.23 -11.25 21.04
N ARG A 283 33.17 -9.94 21.36
CA ARG A 283 34.28 -9.01 21.16
C ARG A 283 35.50 -9.40 22.01
N VAL A 284 35.31 -9.60 23.31
CA VAL A 284 36.40 -9.97 24.23
C VAL A 284 37.02 -11.32 23.84
N LEU A 285 36.19 -12.29 23.44
CA LEU A 285 36.67 -13.58 22.96
C LEU A 285 37.51 -13.44 21.67
N ALA A 286 37.07 -12.61 20.73
CA ALA A 286 37.80 -12.36 19.49
C ALA A 286 39.12 -11.62 19.74
N GLU A 287 39.12 -10.63 20.64
CA GLU A 287 40.32 -9.90 21.06
C GLU A 287 41.34 -10.82 21.72
N ALA A 288 40.92 -11.62 22.70
CA ALA A 288 41.80 -12.58 23.37
C ALA A 288 42.38 -13.63 22.39
N ARG A 289 41.61 -14.07 21.39
CA ARG A 289 42.11 -14.94 20.31
C ARG A 289 43.11 -14.22 19.41
N GLY A 290 42.86 -12.96 19.10
CA GLY A 290 43.77 -12.10 18.33
C GLY A 290 45.10 -11.91 19.04
N GLU A 291 45.08 -11.57 20.33
CA GLU A 291 46.28 -11.44 21.17
C GLU A 291 47.05 -12.75 21.27
N ALA A 292 46.36 -13.88 21.51
CA ALA A 292 47.02 -15.18 21.57
C ALA A 292 47.70 -15.55 20.25
N ALA A 293 47.06 -15.28 19.11
CA ALA A 293 47.65 -15.49 17.80
C ALA A 293 48.84 -14.54 17.57
N GLN A 294 48.72 -13.27 17.93
CA GLN A 294 49.80 -12.29 17.81
C GLN A 294 51.05 -12.74 18.60
N VAL A 295 50.88 -13.16 19.85
CA VAL A 295 52.00 -13.64 20.69
C VAL A 295 52.68 -14.87 20.09
N LEU A 296 51.90 -15.80 19.51
CA LEU A 296 52.45 -16.96 18.82
C LEU A 296 53.25 -16.56 17.58
N GLU A 297 52.70 -15.69 16.74
CA GLU A 297 53.37 -15.20 15.53
C GLU A 297 54.64 -14.39 15.87
N GLU A 298 54.62 -13.58 16.94
CA GLU A 298 55.82 -12.87 17.44
C GLU A 298 56.90 -13.85 17.93
N ALA A 299 56.50 -14.92 18.63
CA ALA A 299 57.44 -15.96 19.08
C ALA A 299 58.04 -16.74 17.90
N GLU A 300 57.24 -17.06 16.88
CA GLU A 300 57.70 -17.69 15.64
C GLU A 300 58.63 -16.77 14.85
N ALA A 301 58.29 -15.49 14.74
CA ALA A 301 59.14 -14.47 14.10
C ALA A 301 60.48 -14.33 14.83
N TYR A 302 60.49 -14.25 16.16
CA TYR A 302 61.71 -14.20 16.97
C TYR A 302 62.57 -15.45 16.79
N ARG A 303 61.94 -16.64 16.82
CA ARG A 303 62.64 -17.91 16.56
C ARG A 303 63.27 -17.92 15.17
N ALA A 304 62.52 -17.54 14.14
CA ALA A 304 63.01 -17.48 12.78
C ALA A 304 64.17 -16.48 12.64
N GLN A 305 64.05 -15.30 13.25
CA GLN A 305 65.11 -14.29 13.29
C GLN A 305 66.37 -14.85 13.94
N GLN A 306 66.25 -15.49 15.11
CA GLN A 306 67.40 -16.03 15.84
C GLN A 306 68.12 -17.14 15.06
N ILE A 307 67.36 -18.02 14.41
CA ILE A 307 67.89 -19.08 13.54
C ILE A 307 68.59 -18.46 12.32
N ASN A 308 67.95 -17.50 11.64
CA ASN A 308 68.50 -16.86 10.46
C ASN A 308 69.76 -16.05 10.78
N SER A 309 69.79 -15.32 11.91
CA SER A 309 71.00 -14.64 12.38
C SER A 309 72.13 -15.62 12.67
N ALA A 310 71.86 -16.72 13.38
CA ALA A 310 72.87 -17.74 13.66
C ALA A 310 73.39 -18.41 12.38
N MET A 311 72.52 -18.72 11.41
CA MET A 311 72.92 -19.25 10.10
C MET A 311 73.74 -18.22 9.31
N GLY A 312 73.36 -16.95 9.34
CA GLY A 312 74.10 -15.86 8.69
C GLY A 312 75.49 -15.67 9.29
N GLU A 313 75.60 -15.69 10.62
CA GLU A 313 76.88 -15.64 11.33
C GLU A 313 77.76 -16.86 11.04
N ALA A 314 77.18 -18.06 11.06
CA ALA A 314 77.89 -19.30 10.72
C ALA A 314 78.38 -19.27 9.27
N SER A 315 77.53 -18.87 8.32
CA SER A 315 77.89 -18.74 6.91
C SER A 315 79.01 -17.72 6.72
N ARG A 316 78.93 -16.56 7.37
CA ARG A 316 79.98 -15.54 7.38
C ARG A 316 81.29 -16.11 7.94
N PHE A 317 81.23 -16.83 9.06
CA PHE A 317 82.41 -17.44 9.68
C PHE A 317 83.06 -18.47 8.76
N SER A 318 82.27 -19.37 8.17
CA SER A 318 82.76 -20.36 7.20
C SER A 318 83.44 -19.72 6.00
N ALA A 319 82.85 -18.65 5.44
CA ALA A 319 83.45 -17.90 4.35
C ALA A 319 84.79 -17.25 4.74
N VAL A 320 84.87 -16.65 5.94
CA VAL A 320 86.12 -16.07 6.45
C VAL A 320 87.18 -17.15 6.71
N LEU A 321 86.79 -18.31 7.25
CA LEU A 321 87.69 -19.43 7.51
C LEU A 321 88.28 -19.98 6.21
N GLU A 322 87.47 -20.10 5.16
CA GLU A 322 87.92 -20.55 3.84
C GLU A 322 89.03 -19.62 3.30
N GLU A 323 88.80 -18.30 3.34
CA GLU A 323 89.80 -17.32 2.90
C GLU A 323 91.04 -17.28 3.80
N TYR A 324 90.86 -17.42 5.11
CA TYR A 324 91.97 -17.51 6.06
C TYR A 324 92.86 -18.73 5.78
N SER A 325 92.28 -19.87 5.37
CA SER A 325 93.02 -21.08 5.03
C SER A 325 93.90 -20.91 3.79
N LYS A 326 93.47 -20.08 2.83
CA LYS A 326 94.22 -19.73 1.61
C LYS A 326 95.39 -18.78 1.91
N ALA A 327 95.18 -17.78 2.77
CA ALA A 327 96.20 -16.78 3.07
C ALA A 327 96.08 -16.22 4.51
N PRO A 328 96.76 -16.82 5.50
CA PRO A 328 96.54 -16.53 6.92
C PRO A 328 97.05 -15.14 7.37
N ASP A 329 98.23 -14.72 6.92
CA ASP A 329 98.86 -13.48 7.40
C ASP A 329 98.13 -12.21 6.92
N VAL A 330 97.72 -12.19 5.65
CA VAL A 330 96.98 -11.05 5.07
C VAL A 330 95.57 -10.96 5.64
N THR A 331 94.90 -12.09 5.86
CA THR A 331 93.55 -12.12 6.40
C THR A 331 93.53 -11.65 7.85
N ARG A 332 94.51 -12.08 8.67
CA ARG A 332 94.64 -11.62 10.07
C ARG A 332 94.90 -10.13 10.14
N LYS A 333 95.84 -9.62 9.33
CA LYS A 333 96.17 -8.19 9.30
C LYS A 333 94.98 -7.35 8.85
N ARG A 334 94.24 -7.78 7.83
CA ARG A 334 93.00 -7.12 7.38
C ARG A 334 91.96 -7.09 8.50
N LEU A 335 91.66 -8.23 9.12
CA LEU A 335 90.65 -8.30 10.17
C LEU A 335 91.04 -7.41 11.37
N TYR A 336 92.31 -7.38 11.74
CA TYR A 336 92.82 -6.48 12.78
C TYR A 336 92.63 -5.01 12.42
N LEU A 337 93.01 -4.61 11.20
CA LEU A 337 92.85 -3.24 10.74
C LEU A 337 91.37 -2.83 10.62
N GLU A 338 90.48 -3.68 10.10
CA GLU A 338 89.03 -3.42 10.03
C GLU A 338 88.42 -3.29 11.44
N ARG A 339 88.80 -4.16 12.38
CA ARG A 339 88.34 -4.06 13.77
C ARG A 339 88.89 -2.82 14.46
N MET A 340 90.15 -2.48 14.20
CA MET A 340 90.76 -1.29 14.77
C MET A 340 90.18 -0.02 14.16
N GLU A 341 89.85 -0.02 12.87
CA GLU A 341 89.12 1.06 12.20
C GLU A 341 87.73 1.23 12.82
N GLN A 342 87.00 0.14 13.03
CA GLN A 342 85.66 0.20 13.64
C GLN A 342 85.72 0.70 15.10
N VAL A 343 86.55 0.08 15.93
CA VAL A 343 86.68 0.45 17.35
C VAL A 343 87.24 1.86 17.49
N LEU A 344 88.29 2.21 16.74
CA LEU A 344 88.83 3.57 16.77
C LEU A 344 87.88 4.56 16.09
N GLY A 345 87.03 4.15 15.16
CA GLY A 345 86.00 5.01 14.57
C GLY A 345 85.02 5.54 15.60
N ASP A 346 84.72 4.73 16.62
CA ASP A 346 83.74 5.02 17.68
C ASP A 346 84.35 5.66 18.95
N VAL A 347 85.68 5.89 19.00
CA VAL A 347 86.32 6.61 20.13
C VAL A 347 86.92 7.95 19.73
N ASP A 348 86.71 8.95 20.58
CA ASP A 348 87.34 10.26 20.50
C ASP A 348 88.86 10.15 20.68
N LYS A 349 89.62 10.52 19.65
CA LYS A 349 91.08 10.39 19.61
C LYS A 349 91.77 11.72 19.88
N ILE A 350 92.79 11.69 20.74
CA ILE A 350 93.75 12.79 20.96
C ILE A 350 95.14 12.27 20.60
N ILE A 351 95.81 12.89 19.61
CA ILE A 351 97.14 12.49 19.13
C ILE A 351 98.17 13.50 19.67
N LEU A 352 99.21 13.00 20.33
CA LEU A 352 100.32 13.81 20.86
C LEU A 352 101.62 13.37 20.16
N ASP A 353 102.35 14.33 19.58
CA ASP A 353 103.61 14.10 18.87
C ASP A 353 104.81 14.33 19.82
N GLU A 354 105.62 13.29 20.04
CA GLU A 354 106.79 13.33 20.94
C GLU A 354 108.08 13.83 20.28
N ASN A 355 108.10 14.14 18.97
CA ASN A 355 109.31 14.59 18.26
C ASN A 355 109.45 16.12 18.12
N SER A 356 108.78 16.88 18.98
CA SER A 356 108.83 18.35 19.02
C SER A 356 109.79 18.85 20.12
N THR A 357 111.10 18.58 19.98
CA THR A 357 112.14 19.35 20.69
C THR A 357 112.31 20.72 20.03
N GLY A 358 111.40 21.65 20.31
CA GLY A 358 111.47 23.02 19.82
C GLY A 358 110.26 23.85 20.26
N SER A 359 110.52 24.79 21.18
CA SER A 359 109.58 25.72 21.80
C SER A 359 108.43 26.23 20.92
N GLY A 360 107.18 25.96 21.35
CA GLY A 360 106.01 26.78 21.05
C GLY A 360 104.99 26.19 20.08
N GLN A 361 103.80 25.87 20.62
CA GLN A 361 102.50 25.88 19.94
C GLN A 361 102.20 24.72 18.96
N GLY A 362 101.28 23.83 19.35
CA GLY A 362 100.67 22.92 18.38
C GLY A 362 100.01 21.63 18.87
N VAL A 363 99.56 21.50 20.12
CA VAL A 363 98.50 20.51 20.40
C VAL A 363 97.25 21.06 19.74
N VAL A 364 96.92 20.60 18.53
CA VAL A 364 95.66 20.93 17.87
C VAL A 364 94.66 19.86 18.32
N PRO A 365 93.69 20.17 19.19
CA PRO A 365 92.59 19.26 19.42
C PRO A 365 91.83 19.14 18.10
N TYR A 366 91.80 17.95 17.52
CA TYR A 366 90.89 17.68 16.42
C TYR A 366 89.47 17.70 16.99
N LEU A 367 88.79 18.84 16.86
CA LEU A 367 87.37 18.97 17.18
C LEU A 367 86.60 18.50 15.94
N PRO A 368 85.93 17.32 15.96
CA PRO A 368 85.13 16.87 14.84
C PRO A 368 83.90 17.78 14.70
N LEU A 369 83.96 18.77 13.81
CA LEU A 369 82.85 19.69 13.49
C LEU A 369 81.59 18.97 13.00
N ASN A 370 81.71 17.70 12.62
CA ASN A 370 80.60 16.87 12.17
C ASN A 370 79.64 16.47 13.31
N GLU A 371 80.12 16.39 14.55
CA GLU A 371 79.31 15.97 15.69
C GLU A 371 78.50 17.12 16.31
N LEU A 372 79.07 18.32 16.36
CA LEU A 372 78.35 19.54 16.73
C LEU A 372 77.16 19.83 15.79
N ARG A 373 77.28 19.50 14.50
CA ARG A 373 76.19 19.69 13.52
C ARG A 373 75.11 18.59 13.59
N ARG A 374 75.45 17.40 14.08
CA ARG A 374 74.50 16.28 14.23
C ARG A 374 73.62 16.46 15.48
N ASN A 375 74.19 16.94 16.59
CA ASN A 375 73.42 17.22 17.81
C ASN A 375 72.42 18.37 17.64
N GLN A 376 72.74 19.41 16.86
CA GLN A 376 71.79 20.49 16.55
C GLN A 376 70.59 20.05 15.69
N ALA A 377 70.72 19.00 14.87
CA ALA A 377 69.62 18.50 14.04
C ALA A 377 68.68 17.56 14.79
N GLN A 378 69.09 17.04 15.95
CA GLN A 378 68.30 16.11 16.76
C GLN A 378 67.49 16.82 17.87
N GLU A 379 67.83 18.08 18.19
CA GLU A 379 67.01 18.95 19.06
C GLU A 379 65.90 19.70 18.31
N SER A 380 65.82 19.58 16.98
CA SER A 380 64.86 20.33 16.14
C SER A 380 63.81 19.46 15.45
N ASN A 381 63.39 18.35 16.06
CA ASN A 381 62.22 17.59 15.62
C ASN A 381 61.34 17.18 16.81
#